data_AF-C3KP00-F1
#
_entry.id   AF-C3KP00-F1
#
_cell.length_a   1.000
_cell.length_b   1.000
_cell.length_c   1.000
_cell.angle_alpha   90.00
_cell.angle_beta   90.00
_cell.angle_gamma   90.00
#
_symmetry.space_group_name_H-M   'P 1'
#
loop_
_entity.id
_entity.type
_entity.pdbx_description
1 polymer ?
#
loop_
_entity_poly.entity_id
_entity_poly.type
_entity_poly.pdbx_seq_one_letter_code
_entity_poly.pdbx_strand_id
1 'polypeptide(L)'
;MERERLTSFHRTETVRPVAASAVSCEDDVIVASLQKCQATDRSSPDMAEDARSALHSCIERYIEFVLSSAMPHPDLNLLVTLDVLLAEGSVARAARRLRLSPSAMSRQLARLRETTGDPLLVRAGRGLVLTPRALELSERVGHLVEEAGAMLRPAEQLDLRRLAGTFTLRASDGFVENFGPALIDSVGAEAPGVRLRFVPKLDKDSTPLRDGSVDLETGVVGGSQGPEVRAQALFRDRFVGVVRVGHELCQGEVTPVRYAAGRHILVARHRLDKGPIDDALEMLGLEREIAATVGGFSPALALARNSDMIATVPERHTGNLRAGLFSFTLPIPIAEITVSMLWHPRLDADPAHRWLRECVRAMCVKPLASPLQRP
;
A
#
# COMPACT_ATOMS: atom_id res chain seq x y z
N MET A 1 55.85 17.22 36.42
CA MET A 1 55.51 15.82 36.13
C MET A 1 54.00 15.71 36.21
N GLU A 2 53.21 15.62 35.15
CA GLU A 2 53.41 15.63 33.69
C GLU A 2 51.97 15.63 33.15
N ARG A 3 51.62 16.55 32.25
CA ARG A 3 51.49 16.33 30.80
C ARG A 3 50.28 15.51 30.35
N GLU A 4 49.80 15.92 29.17
CA GLU A 4 49.11 15.10 28.17
C GLU A 4 47.58 15.01 28.23
N ARG A 5 46.97 16.08 27.70
CA ARG A 5 45.94 15.96 26.66
C ARG A 5 46.51 15.18 25.47
N LEU A 6 46.16 13.90 25.35
CA LEU A 6 46.23 13.08 24.12
C LEU A 6 44.82 13.12 23.51
N THR A 7 44.61 13.67 22.30
CA THR A 7 44.72 12.99 21.00
C THR A 7 44.00 11.64 20.97
N SER A 8 42.90 11.56 20.23
CA SER A 8 42.72 10.66 19.09
C SER A 8 41.30 10.85 18.57
N PHE A 9 41.12 11.12 17.28
CA PHE A 9 40.28 10.29 16.43
C PHE A 9 40.56 10.66 14.97
N HIS A 10 41.49 9.89 14.41
CA HIS A 10 41.70 9.73 12.98
C HIS A 10 40.92 8.48 12.56
N ARG A 11 40.05 8.60 11.55
CA ARG A 11 39.75 7.59 10.51
C ARG A 11 38.66 8.17 9.59
N THR A 12 39.02 8.77 8.45
CA THR A 12 39.16 8.14 7.12
C THR A 12 37.96 7.27 6.71
N GLU A 13 37.09 7.83 5.87
CA GLU A 13 36.47 7.07 4.77
C GLU A 13 36.70 7.81 3.46
N THR A 14 37.53 7.17 2.64
CA THR A 14 37.84 7.47 1.25
C THR A 14 36.64 7.20 0.36
N VAL A 15 36.15 8.21 -0.35
CA VAL A 15 35.30 8.01 -1.54
C VAL A 15 36.18 8.19 -2.78
N ARG A 16 36.31 7.12 -3.56
CA ARG A 16 36.96 7.11 -4.88
C ARG A 16 36.13 7.92 -5.89
N PRO A 17 36.76 8.62 -6.85
CA PRO A 17 36.05 9.34 -7.90
C PRO A 17 35.55 8.36 -8.96
N VAL A 18 34.25 8.42 -9.27
CA VAL A 18 33.69 7.87 -10.52
C VAL A 18 33.92 8.91 -11.61
N ALA A 19 34.48 8.45 -12.73
CA ALA A 19 34.89 9.25 -13.87
C ALA A 19 33.77 10.14 -14.42
N ALA A 20 33.97 11.45 -14.36
CA ALA A 20 33.27 12.44 -15.17
C ALA A 20 34.16 12.80 -16.38
N SER A 21 34.16 11.93 -17.37
CA SER A 21 34.70 12.21 -18.70
C SER A 21 33.54 12.62 -19.60
N ALA A 22 33.33 13.93 -19.76
CA ALA A 22 32.71 14.64 -20.90
C ALA A 22 32.02 15.94 -20.46
N VAL A 23 32.76 16.87 -19.85
CA VAL A 23 32.38 18.29 -19.77
C VAL A 23 33.69 19.08 -19.83
N SER A 24 34.20 19.35 -21.03
CA SER A 24 35.54 19.97 -21.18
C SER A 24 35.55 21.13 -22.18
N CYS A 25 34.43 21.84 -22.35
CA CYS A 25 34.40 23.04 -23.20
C CYS A 25 33.55 24.19 -22.64
N GLU A 26 32.73 23.96 -21.60
CA GLU A 26 31.72 24.92 -21.12
C GLU A 26 32.13 25.66 -19.83
N ASP A 27 33.15 25.17 -19.11
CA ASP A 27 33.65 25.82 -17.89
C ASP A 27 34.71 26.90 -18.14
N ASP A 28 35.36 26.93 -19.32
CA ASP A 28 36.53 27.79 -19.55
C ASP A 28 36.20 29.29 -19.56
N VAL A 29 35.00 29.68 -20.00
CA VAL A 29 34.58 31.10 -20.02
C VAL A 29 34.27 31.63 -18.63
N ILE A 30 33.65 30.80 -17.79
CA ILE A 30 33.29 31.14 -16.41
C ILE A 30 34.55 31.13 -15.53
N VAL A 31 35.40 30.11 -15.67
CA VAL A 31 36.66 30.00 -14.95
C VAL A 31 37.63 31.12 -15.34
N ALA A 32 37.76 31.48 -16.62
CA ALA A 32 38.59 32.61 -17.05
C ALA A 32 38.10 33.97 -16.52
N SER A 33 36.78 34.15 -16.38
CA SER A 33 36.18 35.39 -15.85
C SER A 33 36.32 35.49 -14.33
N LEU A 34 36.19 34.37 -13.62
CA LEU A 34 36.44 34.29 -12.17
C LEU A 34 37.93 34.45 -11.82
N GLN A 35 38.83 33.91 -12.63
CA GLN A 35 40.28 34.07 -12.47
C GLN A 35 40.72 35.53 -12.71
N LYS A 36 40.12 36.23 -13.69
CA LYS A 36 40.33 37.67 -13.89
C LYS A 36 39.87 38.51 -12.69
N CYS A 37 38.80 38.11 -12.00
CA CYS A 37 38.34 38.78 -10.77
C CYS A 37 39.22 38.50 -9.55
N GLN A 38 39.94 37.36 -9.51
CA GLN A 38 40.85 37.01 -8.41
C GLN A 38 42.24 37.63 -8.54
N ALA A 39 42.64 38.07 -9.74
CA ALA A 39 43.97 38.60 -10.05
C ALA A 39 44.15 40.11 -9.82
N THR A 40 43.10 40.85 -9.44
CA THR A 40 43.14 42.31 -9.27
C THR A 40 43.25 42.72 -7.80
N ASP A 41 44.24 43.58 -7.51
CA ASP A 41 44.60 44.06 -6.17
C ASP A 41 43.46 44.84 -5.47
N ARG A 42 43.20 44.52 -4.20
CA ARG A 42 41.96 44.81 -3.46
C ARG A 42 41.95 46.18 -2.73
N SER A 43 42.49 47.23 -3.33
CA SER A 43 42.79 48.48 -2.61
C SER A 43 42.12 49.76 -3.13
N SER A 44 41.06 49.67 -3.97
CA SER A 44 40.28 50.86 -4.41
C SER A 44 38.76 50.62 -4.45
N PRO A 45 37.91 51.56 -3.96
CA PRO A 45 36.45 51.41 -3.93
C PRO A 45 35.76 51.46 -5.31
N ASP A 46 36.30 52.17 -6.31
CA ASP A 46 35.74 52.20 -7.68
C ASP A 46 35.80 50.82 -8.37
N MET A 47 36.81 50.02 -8.03
CA MET A 47 37.07 48.72 -8.67
C MET A 47 36.10 47.62 -8.20
N ALA A 48 35.45 47.79 -7.04
CA ALA A 48 34.44 46.87 -6.53
C ALA A 48 33.13 46.95 -7.32
N GLU A 49 32.85 48.11 -7.94
CA GLU A 49 31.69 48.35 -8.78
C GLU A 49 31.88 47.74 -10.18
N ASP A 50 33.08 47.89 -10.76
CA ASP A 50 33.45 47.25 -12.03
C ASP A 50 33.47 45.71 -11.95
N ALA A 51 34.01 45.15 -10.85
CA ALA A 51 33.98 43.71 -10.63
C ALA A 51 32.55 43.17 -10.44
N ARG A 52 31.67 43.94 -9.79
CA ARG A 52 30.24 43.60 -9.67
C ARG A 52 29.53 43.65 -11.02
N SER A 53 29.80 44.68 -11.84
CA SER A 53 29.22 44.85 -13.17
C SER A 53 29.63 43.71 -14.12
N ALA A 54 30.91 43.30 -14.09
CA ALA A 54 31.42 42.17 -14.86
C ALA A 54 30.80 40.83 -14.43
N LEU A 55 30.62 40.61 -13.13
CA LEU A 55 29.96 39.41 -12.60
C LEU A 55 28.48 39.38 -12.97
N HIS A 56 27.78 40.53 -12.92
CA HIS A 56 26.38 40.65 -13.31
C HIS A 56 26.20 40.32 -14.80
N SER A 57 27.05 40.88 -15.67
CA SER A 57 27.02 40.60 -17.10
C SER A 57 27.31 39.13 -17.44
N CYS A 58 28.22 38.47 -16.71
CA CYS A 58 28.46 37.03 -16.87
C CYS A 58 27.26 36.19 -16.41
N ILE A 59 26.62 36.56 -15.30
CA ILE A 59 25.42 35.89 -14.80
C ILE A 59 24.26 36.08 -15.78
N GLU A 60 24.05 37.27 -16.32
CA GLU A 60 23.02 37.53 -17.33
C GLU A 60 23.24 36.69 -18.60
N ARG A 61 24.47 36.63 -19.13
CA ARG A 61 24.79 35.78 -20.29
C ARG A 61 24.64 34.29 -20.00
N TYR A 62 25.00 33.86 -18.80
CA TYR A 62 24.81 32.46 -18.40
C TYR A 62 23.32 32.12 -18.26
N ILE A 63 22.52 33.03 -17.70
CA ILE A 63 21.07 32.88 -17.61
C ILE A 63 20.44 32.87 -19.01
N GLU A 64 20.81 33.78 -19.91
CA GLU A 64 20.34 33.76 -21.32
C GLU A 64 20.74 32.47 -22.03
N PHE A 65 21.96 31.98 -21.83
CA PHE A 65 22.45 30.75 -22.43
C PHE A 65 21.74 29.50 -21.89
N VAL A 66 21.53 29.41 -20.57
CA VAL A 66 20.79 28.30 -19.93
C VAL A 66 19.32 28.32 -20.34
N LEU A 67 18.70 29.50 -20.42
CA LEU A 67 17.33 29.66 -20.90
C LEU A 67 17.19 29.37 -22.40
N SER A 68 18.24 29.65 -23.20
CA SER A 68 18.27 29.33 -24.63
C SER A 68 18.55 27.85 -24.93
N SER A 69 19.21 27.14 -24.01
CA SER A 69 19.58 25.72 -24.15
C SER A 69 18.49 24.76 -23.64
N ALA A 70 17.53 25.27 -22.87
CA ALA A 70 16.32 24.55 -22.50
C ALA A 70 15.35 24.58 -23.69
N MET A 71 15.49 23.65 -24.64
CA MET A 71 14.42 23.36 -25.60
C MET A 71 13.12 23.17 -24.82
N PRO A 72 12.11 24.05 -24.96
CA PRO A 72 10.87 23.91 -24.23
C PRO A 72 10.29 22.54 -24.58
N HIS A 73 10.04 21.71 -23.57
CA HIS A 73 9.43 20.40 -23.78
C HIS A 73 8.18 20.59 -24.65
N PRO A 74 8.07 19.87 -25.78
CA PRO A 74 6.91 19.98 -26.65
C PRO A 74 5.63 19.76 -25.83
N ASP A 75 4.64 20.62 -26.03
CA ASP A 75 3.34 20.48 -25.37
C ASP A 75 2.66 19.20 -25.86
N LEU A 76 2.67 18.16 -25.02
CA LEU A 76 2.13 16.84 -25.37
C LEU A 76 0.62 16.86 -25.64
N ASN A 77 -0.11 17.90 -25.21
CA ASN A 77 -1.51 18.08 -25.59
C ASN A 77 -1.68 18.25 -27.12
N LEU A 78 -0.62 18.68 -27.81
CA LEU A 78 -0.60 18.78 -29.27
C LEU A 78 -0.68 17.41 -29.96
N LEU A 79 -0.32 16.31 -29.30
CA LEU A 79 -0.37 14.96 -29.89
C LEU A 79 -1.80 14.54 -30.22
N VAL A 80 -2.76 14.84 -29.34
CA VAL A 80 -4.20 14.57 -29.60
C VAL A 80 -4.69 15.38 -30.80
N THR A 81 -4.22 16.63 -30.92
CA THR A 81 -4.59 17.49 -32.04
C THR A 81 -3.95 17.02 -33.35
N LEU A 82 -2.69 16.58 -33.28
CA LEU A 82 -1.94 16.03 -34.40
C LEU A 82 -2.60 14.75 -34.92
N ASP A 83 -2.91 13.79 -34.04
CA ASP A 83 -3.61 12.54 -34.40
C ASP A 83 -4.89 12.82 -35.21
N VAL A 84 -5.77 13.66 -34.66
CA VAL A 84 -7.05 13.98 -35.29
C VAL A 84 -6.85 14.75 -36.61
N LEU A 85 -5.89 15.66 -36.67
CA LEU A 85 -5.59 16.41 -37.89
C LEU A 85 -5.09 15.49 -39.01
N LEU A 86 -4.16 14.59 -38.70
CA LEU A 86 -3.58 13.65 -39.65
C LEU A 86 -4.63 12.65 -40.13
N ALA A 87 -5.44 12.11 -39.23
CA ALA A 87 -6.53 11.18 -39.55
C ALA A 87 -7.61 11.82 -40.45
N GLU A 88 -7.99 13.08 -40.19
CA GLU A 88 -9.02 13.75 -40.99
C GLU A 88 -8.48 14.35 -42.30
N GLY A 89 -7.18 14.61 -42.41
CA GLY A 89 -6.58 15.32 -43.56
C GLY A 89 -7.21 16.68 -43.85
N SER A 90 -7.92 17.27 -42.87
CA SER A 90 -8.75 18.46 -43.06
C SER A 90 -8.87 19.25 -41.76
N VAL A 91 -8.42 20.51 -41.80
CA VAL A 91 -8.49 21.44 -40.65
C VAL A 91 -9.93 21.63 -40.16
N ALA A 92 -10.89 21.78 -41.08
CA ALA A 92 -12.29 22.01 -40.71
C ALA A 92 -12.97 20.77 -40.09
N ARG A 93 -12.61 19.55 -40.53
CA ARG A 93 -13.12 18.31 -39.92
C ARG A 93 -12.47 18.04 -38.57
N ALA A 94 -11.15 18.23 -38.49
CA ALA A 94 -10.41 18.11 -37.24
C ALA A 94 -10.93 19.10 -36.17
N ALA A 95 -11.17 20.37 -36.54
CA ALA A 95 -11.75 21.36 -35.66
C ALA A 95 -13.12 20.91 -35.10
N ARG A 96 -13.99 20.38 -35.96
CA ARG A 96 -15.31 19.87 -35.53
C ARG A 96 -15.17 18.66 -34.59
N ARG A 97 -14.29 17.71 -34.90
CA ARG A 97 -14.08 16.50 -34.09
C ARG A 97 -13.50 16.83 -32.71
N LEU A 98 -12.60 17.80 -32.64
CA LEU A 98 -12.03 18.31 -31.38
C LEU A 98 -12.91 19.36 -30.68
N ARG A 99 -14.07 19.72 -31.25
CA ARG A 99 -14.98 20.78 -30.76
C ARG A 99 -14.27 22.14 -30.58
N LEU A 100 -13.35 22.46 -31.48
CA LEU A 100 -12.61 23.72 -31.53
C LEU A 100 -13.19 24.67 -32.58
N SER A 101 -13.00 25.98 -32.37
CA SER A 101 -13.27 26.96 -33.43
C SER A 101 -12.24 26.83 -34.56
N PRO A 102 -12.58 27.24 -35.81
CA PRO A 102 -11.62 27.25 -36.91
C PRO A 102 -10.34 28.05 -36.63
N SER A 103 -10.46 29.18 -35.91
CA SER A 103 -9.30 29.99 -35.52
C SER A 103 -8.43 29.30 -34.46
N ALA A 104 -9.03 28.56 -33.52
CA ALA A 104 -8.28 27.76 -32.56
C ALA A 104 -7.54 26.60 -33.24
N MET A 105 -8.18 25.89 -34.17
CA MET A 105 -7.53 24.80 -34.91
C MET A 105 -6.36 25.29 -35.76
N SER A 106 -6.51 26.44 -36.43
CA SER A 106 -5.42 27.05 -37.20
C SER A 106 -4.21 27.43 -36.33
N ARG A 107 -4.44 27.93 -35.10
CA ARG A 107 -3.36 28.20 -34.14
C ARG A 107 -2.65 26.93 -33.69
N GLN A 108 -3.40 25.87 -33.38
CA GLN A 108 -2.81 24.58 -33.02
C GLN A 108 -1.97 23.99 -34.17
N LEU A 109 -2.47 24.08 -35.41
CA LEU A 109 -1.70 23.67 -36.60
C LEU A 109 -0.42 24.50 -36.78
N ALA A 110 -0.46 25.82 -36.59
CA ALA A 110 0.74 26.65 -36.67
C ALA A 110 1.81 26.20 -35.66
N ARG A 111 1.40 25.94 -34.42
CA ARG A 111 2.30 25.45 -33.37
C ARG A 111 2.82 24.05 -33.64
N LEU A 112 2.00 23.17 -34.20
CA LEU A 112 2.41 21.84 -34.65
C LEU A 112 3.47 21.92 -35.76
N ARG A 113 3.32 22.86 -36.71
CA ARG A 113 4.31 23.07 -37.78
C ARG A 113 5.65 23.56 -37.24
N GLU A 114 5.61 24.50 -36.31
CA GLU A 114 6.81 25.00 -35.63
C GLU A 114 7.51 23.89 -34.84
N THR A 115 6.74 23.11 -34.08
CA THR A 115 7.27 22.03 -33.22
C THR A 115 7.83 20.86 -34.03
N THR A 116 7.17 20.47 -35.12
CA THR A 116 7.58 19.33 -35.94
C THR A 116 8.58 19.70 -37.04
N GLY A 117 8.73 21.00 -37.34
CA GLY A 117 9.49 21.49 -38.48
C GLY A 117 8.89 21.11 -39.85
N ASP A 118 7.63 20.65 -39.90
CA ASP A 118 6.97 20.16 -41.11
C ASP A 118 5.62 20.86 -41.34
N PRO A 119 5.24 21.21 -42.59
CA PRO A 119 3.95 21.86 -42.87
C PRO A 119 2.73 20.96 -42.61
N LEU A 120 2.92 19.65 -42.45
CA LEU A 120 1.98 18.56 -42.18
C LEU A 120 0.90 18.34 -43.25
N LEU A 121 0.24 19.41 -43.65
CA LEU A 121 -0.78 19.47 -44.70
C LEU A 121 -0.40 20.55 -45.72
N VAL A 122 -0.31 20.15 -46.98
CA VAL A 122 -0.01 21.04 -48.12
C VAL A 122 -1.17 21.04 -49.12
N ARG A 123 -1.31 22.12 -49.88
CA ARG A 123 -2.39 22.25 -50.88
C ARG A 123 -2.08 21.39 -52.10
N ALA A 124 -3.02 20.54 -52.50
CA ALA A 124 -2.96 19.82 -53.79
C ALA A 124 -4.33 19.93 -54.48
N GLY A 125 -4.37 20.67 -55.58
CA GLY A 125 -5.60 20.99 -56.31
C GLY A 125 -6.63 21.68 -55.42
N ARG A 126 -7.84 21.11 -55.35
CA ARG A 126 -8.94 21.66 -54.53
C ARG A 126 -8.82 21.33 -53.03
N GLY A 127 -7.92 20.44 -52.62
CA GLY A 127 -7.84 19.90 -51.25
C GLY A 127 -6.50 20.11 -50.54
N LEU A 128 -6.41 19.53 -49.34
CA LEU A 128 -5.17 19.38 -48.56
C LEU A 128 -4.74 17.92 -48.61
N VAL A 129 -3.43 17.68 -48.67
CA VAL A 129 -2.81 16.35 -48.61
C VAL A 129 -1.70 16.35 -47.56
N LEU A 130 -1.48 15.19 -46.95
CA LEU A 130 -0.42 14.99 -45.96
C LEU A 130 0.96 15.03 -46.62
N THR A 131 1.95 15.57 -45.93
CA THR A 131 3.37 15.41 -46.31
C THR A 131 3.84 13.97 -46.05
N PRO A 132 4.96 13.52 -46.65
CA PRO A 132 5.56 12.24 -46.29
C PRO A 132 5.85 12.11 -44.80
N ARG A 133 6.34 13.19 -44.17
CA ARG A 133 6.59 13.23 -42.73
C ARG A 133 5.31 13.10 -41.91
N ALA A 134 4.24 13.76 -42.33
CA ALA A 134 2.93 13.64 -41.69
C ALA A 134 2.36 12.22 -41.79
N LEU A 135 2.57 11.53 -42.92
CA LEU A 135 2.19 10.11 -43.08
C LEU A 135 2.97 9.21 -42.12
N GLU A 136 4.28 9.36 -42.02
CA GLU A 136 5.12 8.62 -41.05
C GLU A 136 4.68 8.85 -39.60
N LEU A 137 4.29 10.08 -39.26
CA LEU A 137 3.86 10.45 -37.92
C LEU A 137 2.47 9.91 -37.58
N SER A 138 1.59 9.75 -38.57
CA SER A 138 0.18 9.40 -38.34
C SER A 138 0.02 8.08 -37.57
N GLU A 139 0.81 7.05 -37.92
CA GLU A 139 0.74 5.75 -37.23
C GLU A 139 1.30 5.83 -35.81
N ARG A 140 2.46 6.47 -35.64
CA ARG A 140 3.15 6.58 -34.35
C ARG A 140 2.37 7.41 -33.34
N VAL A 141 1.80 8.53 -33.78
CA VAL A 141 1.04 9.45 -32.92
C VAL A 141 -0.28 8.80 -32.50
N GLY A 142 -0.95 8.08 -33.41
CA GLY A 142 -2.17 7.34 -33.08
C GLY A 142 -1.96 6.34 -31.95
N HIS A 143 -0.91 5.52 -32.02
CA HIS A 143 -0.56 4.57 -30.95
C HIS A 143 -0.28 5.25 -29.61
N LEU A 144 0.50 6.35 -29.60
CA LEU A 144 0.82 7.07 -28.37
C LEU A 144 -0.42 7.70 -27.71
N VAL A 145 -1.32 8.27 -28.51
CA VAL A 145 -2.58 8.84 -28.01
C VAL A 145 -3.50 7.75 -27.47
N GLU A 146 -3.53 6.58 -28.11
CA GLU A 146 -4.30 5.43 -27.64
C GLU A 146 -3.76 4.89 -26.31
N GLU A 147 -2.45 4.70 -26.19
CA GLU A 147 -1.79 4.26 -24.94
C GLU A 147 -2.00 5.27 -23.81
N ALA A 148 -1.77 6.56 -24.06
CA ALA A 148 -2.02 7.61 -23.08
C ALA A 148 -3.50 7.65 -22.67
N GLY A 149 -4.41 7.46 -23.64
CA GLY A 149 -5.84 7.33 -23.38
C GLY A 149 -6.16 6.13 -22.51
N ALA A 150 -5.55 4.97 -22.76
CA ALA A 150 -5.73 3.75 -21.97
C ALA A 150 -5.26 3.94 -20.52
N MET A 151 -4.15 4.63 -20.28
CA MET A 151 -3.65 4.94 -18.93
C MET A 151 -4.56 5.87 -18.13
N LEU A 152 -5.27 6.76 -18.82
CA LEU A 152 -6.17 7.75 -18.19
C LEU A 152 -7.62 7.27 -18.09
N ARG A 153 -7.97 6.17 -18.77
CA ARG A 153 -9.27 5.52 -18.60
C ARG A 153 -9.38 4.94 -17.18
N PRO A 154 -10.59 4.93 -16.58
CA PRO A 154 -10.82 4.14 -15.37
C PRO A 154 -10.32 2.72 -15.59
N ALA A 155 -9.68 2.14 -14.57
CA ALA A 155 -9.15 0.79 -14.64
C ALA A 155 -10.18 -0.17 -15.27
N GLU A 156 -9.75 -0.93 -16.28
CA GLU A 156 -10.60 -1.92 -16.95
C GLU A 156 -11.22 -2.90 -15.93
N GLN A 157 -12.30 -3.57 -16.33
CA GLN A 157 -12.93 -4.60 -15.51
C GLN A 157 -11.87 -5.63 -15.09
N LEU A 158 -11.76 -5.86 -13.78
CA LEU A 158 -10.80 -6.80 -13.21
C LEU A 158 -11.03 -8.21 -13.77
N ASP A 159 -10.09 -8.69 -14.58
CA ASP A 159 -10.05 -10.09 -15.00
C ASP A 159 -9.33 -10.94 -13.94
N LEU A 160 -10.14 -11.58 -13.09
CA LEU A 160 -9.66 -12.45 -12.02
C LEU A 160 -8.79 -13.61 -12.53
N ARG A 161 -9.03 -14.11 -13.75
CA ARG A 161 -8.25 -15.23 -14.29
C ARG A 161 -6.84 -14.81 -14.69
N ARG A 162 -6.64 -13.52 -14.98
CA ARG A 162 -5.34 -12.92 -15.31
C ARG A 162 -4.68 -12.24 -14.10
N LEU A 163 -5.41 -12.09 -13.00
CA LEU A 163 -4.88 -11.53 -11.77
C LEU A 163 -3.80 -12.45 -11.20
N ALA A 164 -2.59 -11.90 -11.07
CA ALA A 164 -1.45 -12.57 -10.47
C ALA A 164 -0.81 -11.65 -9.43
N GLY A 165 -0.43 -12.21 -8.29
CA GLY A 165 0.11 -11.42 -7.19
C GLY A 165 0.03 -12.16 -5.86
N THR A 166 0.54 -11.52 -4.81
CA THR A 166 0.44 -12.05 -3.45
C THR A 166 -0.31 -11.05 -2.60
N PHE A 167 -1.42 -11.47 -1.99
CA PHE A 167 -2.07 -10.70 -0.94
C PHE A 167 -1.57 -11.17 0.42
N THR A 168 -1.11 -10.23 1.24
CA THR A 168 -0.63 -10.46 2.60
C THR A 168 -1.73 -10.13 3.60
N LEU A 169 -2.24 -11.16 4.28
CA LEU A 169 -3.30 -11.08 5.28
C LEU A 169 -2.70 -11.26 6.68
N ARG A 170 -2.85 -10.25 7.54
CA ARG A 170 -2.42 -10.34 8.94
C ARG A 170 -3.59 -10.74 9.83
N ALA A 171 -3.50 -11.91 10.44
CA ALA A 171 -4.61 -12.51 11.18
C ALA A 171 -4.12 -13.26 12.42
N SER A 172 -5.04 -13.59 13.33
CA SER A 172 -4.76 -14.57 14.39
C SER A 172 -4.78 -15.99 13.84
N ASP A 173 -4.02 -16.86 14.51
CA ASP A 173 -3.93 -18.30 14.22
C ASP A 173 -5.31 -18.95 14.06
N GLY A 174 -6.24 -18.69 14.98
CA GLY A 174 -7.59 -19.23 14.91
C GLY A 174 -8.36 -18.80 13.66
N PHE A 175 -8.16 -17.57 13.16
CA PHE A 175 -8.80 -17.11 11.92
C PHE A 175 -8.28 -17.90 10.72
N VAL A 176 -6.94 -18.05 10.66
CA VAL A 176 -6.28 -18.75 9.56
C VAL A 176 -6.71 -20.22 9.52
N GLU A 177 -6.76 -20.89 10.66
CA GLU A 177 -7.15 -22.31 10.68
C GLU A 177 -8.65 -22.52 10.43
N ASN A 178 -9.51 -21.62 10.92
CA ASN A 178 -10.96 -21.77 10.77
C ASN A 178 -11.47 -21.35 9.39
N PHE A 179 -10.94 -20.27 8.80
CA PHE A 179 -11.43 -19.70 7.53
C PHE A 179 -10.42 -19.81 6.38
N GLY A 180 -9.13 -20.01 6.66
CA GLY A 180 -8.07 -20.07 5.66
C GLY A 180 -8.26 -21.15 4.61
N PRO A 181 -8.60 -22.41 4.95
CA PRO A 181 -8.81 -23.46 3.94
C PRO A 181 -9.87 -23.08 2.91
N ALA A 182 -11.05 -22.67 3.36
CA ALA A 182 -12.15 -22.27 2.48
C ALA A 182 -11.83 -21.00 1.67
N LEU A 183 -11.06 -20.06 2.25
CA LEU A 183 -10.60 -18.87 1.54
C LEU A 183 -9.60 -19.21 0.43
N ILE A 184 -8.65 -20.12 0.69
CA ILE A 184 -7.68 -20.60 -0.30
C ILE A 184 -8.40 -21.29 -1.46
N ASP A 185 -9.37 -22.16 -1.17
CA ASP A 185 -10.15 -22.86 -2.19
C ASP A 185 -10.95 -21.89 -3.07
N SER A 186 -11.64 -20.91 -2.46
CA SER A 186 -12.40 -19.88 -3.18
C SER A 186 -11.50 -19.04 -4.07
N VAL A 187 -10.37 -18.57 -3.53
CA VAL A 187 -9.39 -17.75 -4.27
C VAL A 187 -8.76 -18.56 -5.40
N GLY A 188 -8.40 -19.81 -5.18
CA GLY A 188 -7.81 -20.67 -6.21
C GLY A 188 -8.76 -20.97 -7.36
N ALA A 189 -10.07 -21.07 -7.09
CA ALA A 189 -11.08 -21.31 -8.11
C ALA A 189 -11.37 -20.06 -8.97
N GLU A 190 -11.37 -18.87 -8.38
CA GLU A 190 -11.71 -17.61 -9.05
C GLU A 190 -10.49 -16.92 -9.70
N ALA A 191 -9.33 -16.95 -9.01
CA ALA A 191 -8.11 -16.25 -9.41
C ALA A 191 -6.85 -17.14 -9.19
N PRO A 192 -6.60 -18.11 -10.08
CA PRO A 192 -5.55 -19.13 -9.89
C PRO A 192 -4.12 -18.58 -9.85
N GLY A 193 -3.87 -17.37 -10.35
CA GLY A 193 -2.58 -16.69 -10.29
C GLY A 193 -2.30 -15.99 -8.95
N VAL A 194 -3.30 -15.91 -8.06
CA VAL A 194 -3.19 -15.23 -6.76
C VAL A 194 -2.63 -16.16 -5.69
N ARG A 195 -1.73 -15.63 -4.87
CA ARG A 195 -1.22 -16.27 -3.67
C ARG A 195 -1.71 -15.54 -2.43
N LEU A 196 -2.06 -16.29 -1.40
CA LEU A 196 -2.37 -15.74 -0.08
C LEU A 196 -1.19 -15.98 0.85
N ARG A 197 -0.70 -14.91 1.47
CA ARG A 197 0.33 -14.96 2.51
C ARG A 197 -0.29 -14.58 3.84
N PHE A 198 -0.34 -15.52 4.78
CA PHE A 198 -0.79 -15.23 6.13
C PHE A 198 0.39 -14.83 7.02
N VAL A 199 0.25 -13.75 7.77
CA VAL A 199 1.25 -13.30 8.75
C VAL A 199 0.61 -13.14 10.14
N PRO A 200 1.32 -13.48 11.23
CA PRO A 200 0.75 -13.45 12.56
C PRO A 200 0.48 -12.02 13.04
N LYS A 201 -0.67 -11.84 13.70
CA LYS A 201 -1.01 -10.60 14.38
C LYS A 201 -0.60 -10.65 15.86
N LEU A 202 0.62 -10.19 16.14
CA LEU A 202 1.21 -10.19 17.49
C LEU A 202 0.89 -8.93 18.31
N ASP A 203 0.44 -7.87 17.65
CA ASP A 203 0.14 -6.58 18.27
C ASP A 203 -1.06 -5.91 17.59
N LYS A 204 -1.41 -4.71 18.05
CA LYS A 204 -2.49 -3.88 17.50
C LYS A 204 -1.98 -2.72 16.65
N ASP A 205 -0.70 -2.69 16.30
CA ASP A 205 -0.11 -1.65 15.46
C ASP A 205 -0.65 -1.74 14.03
N SER A 206 -1.09 -0.59 13.50
CA SER A 206 -1.59 -0.46 12.13
C SER A 206 -0.51 -0.03 11.12
N THR A 207 0.74 0.17 11.55
CA THR A 207 1.87 0.51 10.67
C THR A 207 1.99 -0.43 9.47
N PRO A 208 1.82 -1.76 9.60
CA PRO A 208 1.90 -2.67 8.45
C PRO A 208 0.86 -2.42 7.35
N LEU A 209 -0.33 -1.91 7.71
CA LEU A 209 -1.32 -1.46 6.73
C LEU A 209 -0.89 -0.15 6.05
N ARG A 210 -0.16 0.71 6.78
CA ARG A 210 0.30 2.03 6.32
C ARG A 210 1.58 1.96 5.48
N ASP A 211 2.49 1.02 5.71
CA ASP A 211 3.63 0.85 4.82
C ASP A 211 3.30 -0.05 3.61
N GLY A 212 2.17 -0.79 3.67
CA GLY A 212 1.73 -1.70 2.61
C GLY A 212 2.42 -3.06 2.67
N SER A 213 3.09 -3.40 3.77
CA SER A 213 3.60 -4.74 4.03
C SER A 213 2.49 -5.76 4.27
N VAL A 214 1.30 -5.28 4.64
CA VAL A 214 0.06 -6.04 4.79
C VAL A 214 -1.05 -5.35 4.02
N ASP A 215 -1.83 -6.12 3.27
CA ASP A 215 -2.97 -5.61 2.50
C ASP A 215 -4.23 -5.53 3.38
N LEU A 216 -4.49 -6.59 4.14
CA LEU A 216 -5.69 -6.75 4.95
C LEU A 216 -5.35 -7.31 6.33
N GLU A 217 -5.98 -6.79 7.38
CA GLU A 217 -5.93 -7.41 8.70
C GLU A 217 -7.30 -7.92 9.14
N THR A 218 -7.31 -8.93 10.03
CA THR A 218 -8.49 -9.27 10.83
C THR A 218 -8.22 -9.03 12.31
N GLY A 219 -9.26 -8.66 13.06
CA GLY A 219 -9.15 -8.50 14.50
C GLY A 219 -10.29 -7.68 15.10
N VAL A 220 -10.22 -7.49 16.41
CA VAL A 220 -11.16 -6.64 17.15
C VAL A 220 -10.69 -5.19 17.06
N VAL A 221 -11.57 -4.30 16.62
CA VAL A 221 -11.30 -2.85 16.58
C VAL A 221 -11.15 -2.33 18.01
N GLY A 222 -10.11 -1.55 18.26
CA GLY A 222 -9.85 -0.92 19.57
C GLY A 222 -9.18 0.43 19.39
N GLY A 223 -8.95 1.15 20.50
CA GLY A 223 -8.49 2.55 20.48
C GLY A 223 -7.07 2.81 19.96
N SER A 224 -6.32 1.77 19.59
CA SER A 224 -4.93 1.87 19.12
C SER A 224 -4.79 1.89 17.59
N GLN A 225 -5.88 1.89 16.84
CA GLN A 225 -5.83 1.91 15.38
C GLN A 225 -5.67 3.34 14.88
N GLY A 226 -4.85 3.53 13.84
CA GLY A 226 -4.72 4.82 13.18
C GLY A 226 -6.09 5.32 12.68
N PRO A 227 -6.39 6.63 12.79
CA PRO A 227 -7.70 7.20 12.41
C PRO A 227 -8.04 7.00 10.93
N GLU A 228 -7.03 6.75 10.09
CA GLU A 228 -7.20 6.48 8.68
C GLU A 228 -7.67 5.05 8.37
N VAL A 229 -7.49 4.09 9.29
CA VAL A 229 -7.77 2.68 9.01
C VAL A 229 -9.26 2.48 8.81
N ARG A 230 -9.65 1.89 7.67
CA ARG A 230 -11.03 1.48 7.44
C ARG A 230 -11.26 0.13 8.10
N ALA A 231 -12.44 -0.03 8.70
CA ALA A 231 -12.86 -1.27 9.31
C ALA A 231 -14.26 -1.66 8.85
N GLN A 232 -14.47 -2.95 8.63
CA GLN A 232 -15.78 -3.53 8.37
C GLN A 232 -15.98 -4.75 9.26
N ALA A 233 -17.08 -4.77 10.02
CA ALA A 233 -17.45 -5.90 10.85
C ALA A 233 -17.69 -7.15 9.98
N LEU A 234 -17.08 -8.27 10.37
CA LEU A 234 -17.29 -9.58 9.75
C LEU A 234 -18.35 -10.37 10.50
N PHE A 235 -18.19 -10.51 11.82
CA PHE A 235 -19.13 -11.22 12.69
C PHE A 235 -18.96 -10.83 14.16
N ARG A 236 -19.99 -11.08 14.95
CA ARG A 236 -19.92 -11.08 16.41
C ARG A 236 -19.57 -12.49 16.89
N ASP A 237 -18.77 -12.54 17.94
CA ASP A 237 -18.32 -13.77 18.57
C ASP A 237 -18.42 -13.66 20.09
N ARG A 238 -18.52 -14.81 20.73
CA ARG A 238 -18.57 -14.93 22.19
C ARG A 238 -17.53 -15.94 22.65
N PHE A 239 -17.09 -15.81 23.89
CA PHE A 239 -16.18 -16.79 24.47
C PHE A 239 -16.94 -18.02 24.98
N VAL A 240 -16.33 -19.19 24.78
CA VAL A 240 -16.79 -20.49 25.30
C VAL A 240 -15.63 -21.18 26.01
N GLY A 241 -15.96 -21.99 27.01
CA GLY A 241 -14.99 -22.90 27.63
C GLY A 241 -14.89 -24.18 26.83
N VAL A 242 -13.67 -24.73 26.73
CA VAL A 242 -13.36 -25.93 25.97
C VAL A 242 -12.45 -26.83 26.78
N VAL A 243 -12.80 -28.11 26.84
CA VAL A 243 -12.06 -29.16 27.56
C VAL A 243 -12.02 -30.43 26.71
N ARG A 244 -11.11 -31.36 27.04
CA ARG A 244 -11.15 -32.71 26.47
C ARG A 244 -12.47 -33.42 26.79
N VAL A 245 -12.84 -34.37 25.95
CA VAL A 245 -13.95 -35.28 26.24
C VAL A 245 -13.60 -36.12 27.49
N GLY A 246 -14.58 -36.30 28.38
CA GLY A 246 -14.41 -37.02 29.65
C GLY A 246 -13.79 -36.18 30.77
N HIS A 247 -13.70 -34.87 30.60
CA HIS A 247 -13.37 -33.94 31.68
C HIS A 247 -14.53 -33.86 32.70
N GLU A 248 -14.26 -33.51 33.96
CA GLU A 248 -15.30 -33.40 35.00
C GLU A 248 -16.39 -32.39 34.65
N LEU A 249 -16.03 -31.31 33.94
CA LEU A 249 -16.97 -30.30 33.43
C LEU A 249 -17.90 -30.80 32.31
N CYS A 250 -17.67 -32.00 31.77
CA CYS A 250 -18.64 -32.64 30.87
C CYS A 250 -19.87 -33.16 31.64
N GLN A 251 -19.80 -33.27 32.97
CA GLN A 251 -20.86 -33.84 33.80
C GLN A 251 -21.61 -32.73 34.54
N GLY A 252 -22.93 -32.65 34.34
CA GLY A 252 -23.81 -31.69 35.01
C GLY A 252 -23.59 -30.23 34.58
N GLU A 253 -24.22 -29.31 35.31
CA GLU A 253 -24.16 -27.88 35.00
C GLU A 253 -22.79 -27.26 35.33
N VAL A 254 -22.21 -26.54 34.39
CA VAL A 254 -20.97 -25.79 34.61
C VAL A 254 -21.28 -24.47 35.30
N THR A 255 -20.93 -24.36 36.58
CA THR A 255 -21.14 -23.15 37.40
C THR A 255 -19.85 -22.31 37.47
N PRO A 256 -19.90 -21.02 37.86
CA PRO A 256 -18.70 -20.19 37.99
C PRO A 256 -17.65 -20.82 38.92
N VAL A 257 -18.09 -21.40 40.04
CA VAL A 257 -17.23 -22.06 41.03
C VAL A 257 -16.53 -23.29 40.43
N ARG A 258 -17.29 -24.16 39.73
CA ARG A 258 -16.72 -25.35 39.08
C ARG A 258 -15.73 -24.98 37.98
N TYR A 259 -16.02 -23.92 37.23
CA TYR A 259 -15.12 -23.42 36.21
C TYR A 259 -13.83 -22.83 36.83
N ALA A 260 -13.94 -22.01 37.87
CA ALA A 260 -12.79 -21.40 38.55
C ALA A 260 -11.87 -22.43 39.22
N ALA A 261 -12.44 -23.51 39.76
CA ALA A 261 -11.69 -24.58 40.44
C ALA A 261 -10.80 -25.42 39.51
N GLY A 262 -11.02 -25.40 38.20
CA GLY A 262 -10.17 -26.10 37.25
C GLY A 262 -8.85 -25.38 36.96
N ARG A 263 -7.94 -26.05 36.26
CA ARG A 263 -6.67 -25.47 35.78
C ARG A 263 -6.86 -24.87 34.40
N HIS A 264 -6.40 -23.65 34.16
CA HIS A 264 -6.69 -22.90 32.95
C HIS A 264 -5.46 -22.66 32.09
N ILE A 265 -5.71 -22.56 30.79
CA ILE A 265 -4.74 -22.05 29.81
C ILE A 265 -5.08 -20.60 29.49
N LEU A 266 -4.15 -19.69 29.76
CA LEU A 266 -4.27 -18.28 29.42
C LEU A 266 -3.79 -18.05 27.98
N VAL A 267 -4.63 -17.40 27.17
CA VAL A 267 -4.22 -16.91 25.84
C VAL A 267 -3.83 -15.45 25.94
N ALA A 268 -2.53 -15.19 26.05
CA ALA A 268 -1.98 -13.85 26.22
C ALA A 268 -1.29 -13.38 24.94
N ARG A 269 -1.80 -12.29 24.34
CA ARG A 269 -1.17 -11.62 23.19
C ARG A 269 -0.22 -10.49 23.61
N HIS A 270 -0.29 -10.09 24.88
CA HIS A 270 0.57 -9.10 25.51
C HIS A 270 1.07 -9.64 26.84
N ARG A 271 2.01 -8.92 27.43
CA ARG A 271 2.65 -9.24 28.72
C ARG A 271 1.72 -8.90 29.90
N LEU A 272 0.47 -9.37 29.83
CA LEU A 272 -0.56 -9.18 30.85
C LEU A 272 -0.92 -10.55 31.43
N ASP A 273 -0.83 -10.66 32.75
CA ASP A 273 -1.11 -11.90 33.48
C ASP A 273 -2.60 -12.06 33.82
N LYS A 274 -3.42 -11.01 33.57
CA LYS A 274 -4.88 -10.97 33.80
C LYS A 274 -5.62 -10.36 32.60
N GLY A 275 -6.86 -10.78 32.38
CA GLY A 275 -7.77 -10.23 31.35
C GLY A 275 -9.25 -10.23 31.77
N PRO A 276 -10.18 -9.95 30.84
CA PRO A 276 -11.60 -9.73 31.16
C PRO A 276 -12.30 -10.91 31.85
N ILE A 277 -11.79 -12.13 31.65
CA ILE A 277 -12.27 -13.34 32.32
C ILE A 277 -11.89 -13.31 33.81
N ASP A 278 -10.67 -12.87 34.10
CA ASP A 278 -10.16 -12.76 35.47
C ASP A 278 -10.92 -11.67 36.23
N ASP A 279 -11.15 -10.51 35.59
CA ASP A 279 -11.96 -9.42 36.16
C ASP A 279 -13.39 -9.88 36.50
N ALA A 280 -14.03 -10.65 35.61
CA ALA A 280 -15.38 -11.17 35.82
C ALA A 280 -15.45 -12.23 36.93
N LEU A 281 -14.41 -13.05 37.10
CA LEU A 281 -14.31 -13.99 38.21
C LEU A 281 -14.06 -13.27 39.54
N GLU A 282 -13.20 -12.25 39.54
CA GLU A 282 -12.88 -11.46 40.73
C GLU A 282 -14.12 -10.74 41.27
N MET A 283 -15.00 -10.23 40.39
CA MET A 283 -16.31 -9.67 40.77
C MET A 283 -17.22 -10.67 41.50
N LEU A 284 -17.01 -11.98 41.31
CA LEU A 284 -17.73 -13.05 41.98
C LEU A 284 -16.97 -13.60 43.21
N GLY A 285 -15.83 -13.00 43.57
CA GLY A 285 -14.96 -13.47 44.65
C GLY A 285 -14.23 -14.78 44.31
N LEU A 286 -14.06 -15.08 43.01
CA LEU A 286 -13.41 -16.29 42.52
C LEU A 286 -12.10 -15.95 41.84
N GLU A 287 -11.14 -16.87 41.92
CA GLU A 287 -9.89 -16.82 41.18
C GLU A 287 -9.67 -18.18 40.52
N ARG A 288 -9.02 -18.18 39.35
CA ARG A 288 -8.69 -19.40 38.61
C ARG A 288 -7.19 -19.64 38.61
N GLU A 289 -6.79 -20.90 38.63
CA GLU A 289 -5.37 -21.27 38.48
C GLU A 289 -4.97 -21.23 37.00
N ILE A 290 -3.99 -20.39 36.65
CA ILE A 290 -3.37 -20.41 35.32
C ILE A 290 -2.18 -21.39 35.33
N ALA A 291 -2.34 -22.54 34.67
CA ALA A 291 -1.31 -23.56 34.59
C ALA A 291 -0.36 -23.38 33.40
N ALA A 292 -0.82 -22.73 32.33
CA ALA A 292 -0.02 -22.47 31.13
C ALA A 292 -0.47 -21.19 30.42
N THR A 293 0.47 -20.51 29.77
CA THR A 293 0.21 -19.30 28.96
C THR A 293 0.70 -19.53 27.53
N VAL A 294 -0.13 -19.20 26.54
CA VAL A 294 0.17 -19.37 25.11
C VAL A 294 -0.19 -18.11 24.31
N GLY A 295 0.42 -17.96 23.12
CA GLY A 295 0.25 -16.78 22.26
C GLY A 295 -1.00 -16.78 21.36
N GLY A 296 -1.75 -17.87 21.31
CA GLY A 296 -2.85 -18.04 20.35
C GLY A 296 -3.85 -19.12 20.75
N PHE A 297 -4.95 -19.22 20.01
CA PHE A 297 -6.03 -20.16 20.34
C PHE A 297 -5.73 -21.59 19.89
N SER A 298 -4.95 -21.76 18.82
CA SER A 298 -4.54 -23.07 18.32
C SER A 298 -3.73 -23.86 19.37
N PRO A 299 -2.62 -23.31 19.93
CA PRO A 299 -1.88 -24.00 20.98
C PRO A 299 -2.70 -24.22 22.25
N ALA A 300 -3.62 -23.30 22.60
CA ALA A 300 -4.50 -23.50 23.76
C ALA A 300 -5.40 -24.72 23.61
N LEU A 301 -6.03 -24.88 22.43
CA LEU A 301 -6.88 -26.02 22.14
C LEU A 301 -6.08 -27.33 22.03
N ALA A 302 -4.86 -27.27 21.50
CA ALA A 302 -3.97 -28.43 21.43
C ALA A 302 -3.58 -28.96 22.84
N LEU A 303 -3.30 -28.05 23.78
CA LEU A 303 -3.01 -28.40 25.17
C LEU A 303 -4.25 -28.94 25.90
N ALA A 304 -5.40 -28.26 25.78
CA ALA A 304 -6.66 -28.69 26.41
C ALA A 304 -7.12 -30.08 25.93
N ARG A 305 -6.78 -30.46 24.69
CA ARG A 305 -7.13 -31.77 24.12
C ARG A 305 -6.48 -32.95 24.84
N ASN A 306 -5.31 -32.75 25.43
CA ASN A 306 -4.49 -33.82 26.02
C ASN A 306 -4.23 -33.61 27.52
N SER A 307 -5.05 -32.82 28.19
CA SER A 307 -4.89 -32.51 29.61
C SER A 307 -6.23 -32.22 30.30
N ASP A 308 -6.22 -32.14 31.63
CA ASP A 308 -7.35 -31.65 32.44
C ASP A 308 -7.31 -30.14 32.61
N MET A 309 -6.96 -29.43 31.53
CA MET A 309 -6.95 -27.97 31.49
C MET A 309 -8.12 -27.41 30.68
N ILE A 310 -8.58 -26.25 31.10
CA ILE A 310 -9.68 -25.50 30.48
C ILE A 310 -9.09 -24.42 29.59
N ALA A 311 -9.44 -24.45 28.30
CA ALA A 311 -9.18 -23.35 27.38
C ALA A 311 -10.43 -22.49 27.23
N THR A 312 -10.27 -21.16 27.23
CA THR A 312 -11.36 -20.24 26.91
C THR A 312 -11.08 -19.53 25.60
N VAL A 313 -11.94 -19.75 24.61
CA VAL A 313 -11.71 -19.34 23.21
C VAL A 313 -12.96 -18.74 22.59
N PRO A 314 -12.84 -17.88 21.55
CA PRO A 314 -14.00 -17.40 20.81
C PRO A 314 -14.64 -18.54 20.01
N GLU A 315 -15.96 -18.66 20.11
CA GLU A 315 -16.73 -19.80 19.61
C GLU A 315 -16.64 -19.93 18.09
N ARG A 316 -16.93 -18.84 17.37
CA ARG A 316 -16.96 -18.86 15.91
C ARG A 316 -15.57 -18.91 15.32
N HIS A 317 -14.65 -18.15 15.91
CA HIS A 317 -13.27 -18.07 15.46
C HIS A 317 -12.51 -19.39 15.56
N THR A 318 -12.96 -20.32 16.41
CA THR A 318 -12.28 -21.60 16.66
C THR A 318 -13.13 -22.83 16.32
N GLY A 319 -14.21 -22.66 15.56
CA GLY A 319 -15.19 -23.73 15.25
C GLY A 319 -14.55 -25.05 14.83
N ASN A 320 -13.76 -25.04 13.75
CA ASN A 320 -13.13 -26.25 13.21
C ASN A 320 -12.07 -26.85 14.16
N LEU A 321 -11.42 -26.01 14.97
CA LEU A 321 -10.35 -26.43 15.89
C LEU A 321 -10.87 -27.18 17.12
N ARG A 322 -12.15 -26.98 17.44
CA ARG A 322 -12.82 -27.62 18.57
C ARG A 322 -13.34 -29.03 18.24
N ALA A 323 -13.11 -29.54 17.03
CA ALA A 323 -13.51 -30.90 16.66
C ALA A 323 -12.87 -31.94 17.61
N GLY A 324 -13.72 -32.77 18.23
CA GLY A 324 -13.31 -33.76 19.23
C GLY A 324 -13.10 -33.22 20.66
N LEU A 325 -13.50 -31.97 20.93
CA LEU A 325 -13.49 -31.37 22.26
C LEU A 325 -14.92 -31.09 22.75
N PHE A 326 -15.09 -31.04 24.07
CA PHE A 326 -16.35 -30.62 24.67
C PHE A 326 -16.33 -29.11 24.89
N SER A 327 -17.36 -28.41 24.39
CA SER A 327 -17.50 -26.95 24.53
C SER A 327 -18.73 -26.60 25.36
N PHE A 328 -18.61 -25.62 26.25
CA PHE A 328 -19.70 -25.13 27.09
C PHE A 328 -19.76 -23.61 27.10
N THR A 329 -20.96 -23.05 27.33
CA THR A 329 -21.13 -21.61 27.53
C THR A 329 -20.39 -21.18 28.79
N LEU A 330 -19.63 -20.08 28.73
CA LEU A 330 -18.96 -19.58 29.92
C LEU A 330 -19.97 -19.25 31.03
N PRO A 331 -19.73 -19.71 32.27
CA PRO A 331 -20.64 -19.47 33.39
C PRO A 331 -20.43 -18.10 34.04
N ILE A 332 -19.92 -17.13 33.28
CA ILE A 332 -19.63 -15.77 33.73
C ILE A 332 -20.03 -14.78 32.63
N PRO A 333 -20.54 -13.58 32.98
CA PRO A 333 -20.92 -12.58 32.00
C PRO A 333 -19.67 -11.95 31.38
N ILE A 334 -19.47 -12.13 30.08
CA ILE A 334 -18.38 -11.51 29.30
C ILE A 334 -18.99 -10.83 28.07
N ALA A 335 -18.49 -9.64 27.75
CA ALA A 335 -18.92 -8.91 26.56
C ALA A 335 -18.56 -9.69 25.28
N GLU A 336 -19.49 -9.70 24.32
CA GLU A 336 -19.20 -10.20 22.97
C GLU A 336 -18.13 -9.35 22.29
N ILE A 337 -17.36 -9.99 21.41
CA ILE A 337 -16.36 -9.33 20.60
C ILE A 337 -16.84 -9.23 19.16
N THR A 338 -16.54 -8.11 18.49
CA THR A 338 -16.78 -7.98 17.05
C THR A 338 -15.47 -8.16 16.32
N VAL A 339 -15.38 -9.22 15.51
CA VAL A 339 -14.25 -9.43 14.61
C VAL A 339 -14.52 -8.65 13.33
N SER A 340 -13.56 -7.82 12.95
CA SER A 340 -13.62 -6.97 11.76
C SER A 340 -12.45 -7.28 10.83
N MET A 341 -12.63 -6.98 9.55
CA MET A 341 -11.52 -6.80 8.61
C MET A 341 -11.13 -5.34 8.53
N LEU A 342 -9.84 -5.08 8.32
CA LEU A 342 -9.25 -3.75 8.32
C LEU A 342 -8.31 -3.57 7.14
N TRP A 343 -8.33 -2.38 6.54
CA TRP A 343 -7.47 -2.04 5.41
C TRP A 343 -7.15 -0.55 5.40
N HIS A 344 -6.09 -0.19 4.68
CA HIS A 344 -5.72 1.21 4.47
C HIS A 344 -6.59 1.85 3.36
N PRO A 345 -7.03 3.11 3.49
CA PRO A 345 -7.86 3.80 2.48
C PRO A 345 -7.31 3.79 1.05
N ARG A 346 -5.99 3.72 0.90
CA ARG A 346 -5.29 3.60 -0.41
C ARG A 346 -5.81 2.41 -1.24
N LEU A 347 -6.21 1.32 -0.59
CA LEU A 347 -6.73 0.09 -1.23
C LEU A 347 -8.26 0.04 -1.25
N ASP A 348 -8.93 1.14 -0.85
CA ASP A 348 -10.38 1.16 -0.78
C ASP A 348 -11.02 1.10 -2.17
N ALA A 349 -10.43 1.81 -3.12
CA ALA A 349 -10.87 1.88 -4.52
C ALA A 349 -10.36 0.74 -5.39
N ASP A 350 -9.32 0.02 -4.95
CA ASP A 350 -8.67 -1.02 -5.73
C ASP A 350 -9.62 -2.20 -5.99
N PRO A 351 -9.91 -2.56 -7.27
CA PRO A 351 -10.83 -3.65 -7.59
C PRO A 351 -10.38 -5.01 -7.07
N ALA A 352 -9.08 -5.32 -7.11
CA ALA A 352 -8.55 -6.62 -6.71
C ALA A 352 -8.64 -6.80 -5.20
N HIS A 353 -8.33 -5.74 -4.44
CA HIS A 353 -8.50 -5.73 -3.01
C HIS A 353 -9.98 -5.73 -2.59
N ARG A 354 -10.87 -5.04 -3.32
CA ARG A 354 -12.33 -5.13 -3.09
C ARG A 354 -12.82 -6.56 -3.24
N TRP A 355 -12.40 -7.25 -4.31
CA TRP A 355 -12.70 -8.67 -4.53
C TRP A 355 -12.18 -9.54 -3.38
N LEU A 356 -10.92 -9.36 -2.94
CA LEU A 356 -10.38 -10.10 -1.80
C LEU A 356 -11.22 -9.88 -0.52
N ARG A 357 -11.61 -8.64 -0.21
CA ARG A 357 -12.47 -8.32 0.94
C ARG A 357 -13.82 -9.04 0.85
N GLU A 358 -14.38 -9.15 -0.34
CA GLU A 358 -15.63 -9.86 -0.57
C GLU A 358 -15.47 -11.37 -0.35
N CYS A 359 -14.37 -11.99 -0.82
CA CYS A 359 -14.06 -13.39 -0.52
C CYS A 359 -13.97 -13.65 0.99
N VAL A 360 -13.23 -12.79 1.72
CA VAL A 360 -13.09 -12.89 3.18
C VAL A 360 -14.45 -12.75 3.87
N ARG A 361 -15.27 -11.79 3.45
CA ARG A 361 -16.63 -11.58 3.98
C ARG A 361 -17.51 -12.80 3.73
N ALA A 362 -17.49 -13.36 2.52
CA ALA A 362 -18.29 -14.53 2.15
C ALA A 362 -17.96 -15.75 3.03
N MET A 363 -16.69 -15.96 3.40
CA MET A 363 -16.29 -17.06 4.29
C MET A 363 -16.80 -16.88 5.72
N CYS A 364 -16.96 -15.64 6.17
CA CYS A 364 -17.39 -15.30 7.52
C CYS A 364 -18.91 -15.34 7.72
N VAL A 365 -19.70 -15.23 6.64
CA VAL A 365 -21.17 -15.19 6.68
C VAL A 365 -21.79 -16.59 6.74
N LYS A 366 -21.08 -17.64 6.30
CA LYS A 366 -21.57 -19.02 6.38
C LYS A 366 -21.82 -19.43 7.84
N PRO A 367 -23.02 -19.93 8.20
CA PRO A 367 -23.28 -20.42 9.55
C PRO A 367 -22.33 -21.58 9.87
N LEU A 368 -21.74 -21.56 11.06
CA LEU A 368 -21.09 -22.76 11.60
C LEU A 368 -22.16 -23.85 11.78
N ALA A 369 -21.85 -25.07 11.34
CA ALA A 369 -22.60 -26.24 11.77
C ALA A 369 -22.52 -26.30 13.30
N SER A 370 -23.63 -26.07 13.99
CA SER A 370 -23.67 -25.93 15.45
C SER A 370 -23.27 -27.25 16.12
N PRO A 371 -22.17 -27.32 16.89
CA PRO A 371 -21.83 -28.47 17.70
C PRO A 371 -22.14 -28.25 19.19
N LEU A 372 -22.97 -27.26 19.54
CA LEU A 372 -23.45 -27.12 20.91
C LEU A 372 -24.41 -28.27 21.21
N GLN A 373 -23.85 -29.40 21.64
CA GLN A 373 -24.60 -30.44 22.31
C GLN A 373 -25.14 -29.82 23.61
N ARG A 374 -26.43 -29.51 23.60
CA ARG A 374 -27.17 -29.23 24.83
C ARG A 374 -27.14 -30.51 25.69
N PRO A 375 -27.08 -30.35 27.03
CA PRO A 375 -26.96 -31.47 27.95
C PRO A 375 -28.07 -32.51 27.80
#